data_AF-A0A9N9EM69-F1
#
_entry.id   AF-A0A9N9EM69-F1
#
_cell.length_a   1.000
_cell.length_b   1.000
_cell.length_c   1.000
_cell.angle_alpha   90.00
_cell.angle_beta   90.00
_cell.angle_gamma   90.00
#
_symmetry.space_group_name_H-M   'P 1'
#
loop_
_entity.id
_entity.type
_entity.pdbx_description
1 polymer ?
#
loop_
_entity_poly.entity_id
_entity_poly.type
_entity_poly.pdbx_seq_one_letter_code
_entity_poly.pdbx_strand_id
1 'polypeptide(L)'
;MDNTNRVQDFVVHLQNPVVLQRILNANNIDKNLLDQILQRANKRKILTAYSLLKARINEEGRLINIIDRFVIGQSTDIIWKSLTPAEKSTLTTFASQVRSRIAI
;
A
#
# COMPACT_ATOMS: atom_id res chain seq x y z
N MET A 1 19.36 -14.21 7.19
CA MET A 1 19.20 -13.12 6.20
C MET A 1 18.79 -11.88 6.97
N ASP A 2 19.62 -10.83 6.94
CA ASP A 2 19.38 -9.61 7.72
C ASP A 2 18.09 -8.90 7.23
N ASN A 3 17.36 -8.27 8.15
CA ASN A 3 16.13 -7.53 7.84
C ASN A 3 16.40 -6.38 6.87
N THR A 4 17.59 -5.81 6.89
CA THR A 4 18.04 -4.78 5.95
C THR A 4 18.04 -5.29 4.50
N ASN A 5 18.60 -6.48 4.26
CA ASN A 5 18.65 -7.07 2.92
C ASN A 5 17.23 -7.40 2.43
N ARG A 6 16.37 -7.93 3.30
CA ARG A 6 14.97 -8.23 2.97
C ARG A 6 14.17 -6.96 2.62
N VAL A 7 14.42 -5.84 3.30
CA VAL A 7 13.84 -4.55 2.96
C VAL A 7 14.31 -4.10 1.58
N GLN A 8 15.61 -4.18 1.31
CA GLN A 8 16.16 -3.74 0.02
C GLN A 8 15.63 -4.57 -1.14
N ASP A 9 15.64 -5.90 -1.02
CA ASP A 9 15.12 -6.82 -2.04
C ASP A 9 13.63 -6.54 -2.32
N PHE A 10 12.86 -6.29 -1.26
CA PHE A 10 11.45 -5.98 -1.41
C PHE A 10 11.23 -4.61 -2.05
N VAL A 11 12.00 -3.58 -1.68
CA VAL A 11 11.93 -2.26 -2.32
C VAL A 11 12.23 -2.36 -3.81
N VAL A 12 13.27 -3.11 -4.20
CA VAL A 12 13.60 -3.33 -5.61
C VAL A 12 12.44 -3.99 -6.35
N HIS A 13 11.80 -4.99 -5.74
CA HIS A 13 10.60 -5.62 -6.29
C HIS A 13 9.45 -4.62 -6.45
N LEU A 14 9.16 -3.81 -5.42
CA LEU A 14 8.08 -2.81 -5.43
C LEU A 14 8.32 -1.68 -6.44
N GLN A 15 9.58 -1.36 -6.74
CA GLN A 15 9.97 -0.37 -7.74
C GLN A 15 9.92 -0.89 -9.18
N ASN A 16 9.71 -2.19 -9.38
CA ASN A 16 9.45 -2.72 -10.72
C ASN A 16 8.24 -1.97 -11.33
N PRO A 17 8.33 -1.43 -12.56
CA PRO A 17 7.27 -0.60 -13.13
C PRO A 17 5.89 -1.26 -13.14
N VAL A 18 5.83 -2.58 -13.38
CA VAL A 18 4.56 -3.33 -13.38
C VAL A 18 3.98 -3.41 -11.98
N VAL A 19 4.81 -3.71 -10.98
CA VAL A 19 4.39 -3.81 -9.57
C VAL A 19 3.99 -2.44 -9.04
N LEU A 20 4.79 -1.41 -9.29
CA LEU A 20 4.50 -0.04 -8.89
C LEU A 20 3.19 0.46 -9.51
N GLN A 21 2.97 0.19 -10.80
CA GLN A 21 1.68 0.51 -11.43
C GLN A 21 0.53 -0.24 -10.77
N ARG A 22 0.65 -1.53 -10.45
CA ARG A 22 -0.41 -2.25 -9.72
C ARG A 22 -0.70 -1.63 -8.36
N ILE A 23 0.34 -1.24 -7.62
CA ILE A 23 0.21 -0.58 -6.32
C ILE A 23 -0.49 0.78 -6.46
N LEU A 24 -0.18 1.56 -7.48
CA LEU A 24 -0.75 2.90 -7.67
C LEU A 24 -2.10 2.90 -8.39
N ASN A 25 -2.44 1.85 -9.15
CA ASN A 25 -3.64 1.82 -9.97
C ASN A 25 -4.90 1.55 -9.14
N ALA A 26 -5.77 2.56 -9.06
CA ALA A 26 -7.01 2.57 -8.30
C ALA A 26 -8.06 1.54 -8.77
N ASN A 27 -7.98 1.05 -10.01
CA ASN A 27 -9.05 0.25 -10.62
C ASN A 27 -9.11 -1.21 -10.13
N ASN A 28 -8.05 -1.72 -9.50
CA ASN A 28 -7.94 -3.13 -9.11
C ASN A 28 -8.08 -3.34 -7.59
N ILE A 29 -9.09 -2.77 -6.93
CA ILE A 29 -9.41 -3.23 -5.57
C ILE A 29 -10.19 -4.53 -5.67
N ASP A 30 -9.56 -5.64 -5.33
CA ASP A 30 -10.30 -6.84 -4.94
C ASP A 30 -11.10 -6.51 -3.67
N LYS A 31 -12.36 -6.94 -3.62
CA LYS A 31 -13.26 -6.84 -2.45
C LYS A 31 -12.55 -7.24 -1.15
N ASN A 32 -11.64 -8.22 -1.19
CA ASN A 32 -10.83 -8.63 -0.05
C ASN A 32 -9.87 -7.55 0.47
N LEU A 33 -9.23 -6.78 -0.43
CA LEU A 33 -8.39 -5.65 -0.06
C LEU A 33 -9.25 -4.52 0.52
N LEU A 34 -10.41 -4.26 -0.10
CA LEU A 34 -11.36 -3.28 0.40
C LEU A 34 -11.77 -3.64 1.83
N ASP A 35 -12.28 -4.84 2.06
CA ASP A 35 -12.75 -5.30 3.38
C ASP A 35 -11.63 -5.23 4.44
N GLN A 36 -10.40 -5.59 4.08
CA GLN A 36 -9.25 -5.44 4.99
C GLN A 36 -8.93 -3.98 5.32
N ILE A 37 -9.01 -3.10 4.32
CA ILE A 37 -8.86 -1.66 4.52
C ILE A 37 -9.98 -1.14 5.40
N LEU A 38 -11.24 -1.51 5.15
CA LEU A 38 -12.42 -1.12 5.92
C LEU A 38 -12.32 -1.57 7.37
N GLN A 39 -11.97 -2.84 7.62
CA GLN A 39 -11.79 -3.37 8.97
C GLN A 39 -10.71 -2.63 9.75
N ARG A 40 -9.61 -2.25 9.09
CA ARG A 40 -8.53 -1.46 9.71
C ARG A 40 -8.89 0.01 9.87
N ALA A 41 -9.62 0.58 8.92
CA ALA A 41 -10.07 1.97 8.92
C ALA A 41 -11.15 2.22 9.97
N ASN A 42 -12.14 1.32 10.13
CA ASN A 42 -13.14 1.42 11.20
C ASN A 42 -12.51 1.48 12.60
N LYS A 43 -11.36 0.82 12.79
CA LYS A 43 -10.59 0.89 14.04
C LYS A 43 -9.76 2.18 14.20
N ARG A 44 -9.44 2.89 13.11
CA ARG A 44 -8.53 4.06 13.11
C ARG A 44 -9.15 5.36 12.59
N LYS A 45 -10.44 5.36 12.23
CA LYS A 45 -11.26 6.46 11.69
C LYS A 45 -10.72 7.23 10.47
N ILE A 46 -9.49 6.97 10.00
CA ILE A 46 -8.89 7.74 8.90
C ILE A 46 -8.15 6.82 7.93
N LEU A 47 -8.70 6.64 6.73
CA LEU A 47 -7.99 6.06 5.59
C LEU A 47 -7.22 7.17 4.87
N THR A 48 -5.90 7.18 5.03
CA THR A 48 -4.99 8.11 4.32
C THR A 48 -4.38 7.47 3.08
N ALA A 49 -3.84 8.29 2.17
CA ALA A 49 -3.05 7.83 1.03
C ALA A 49 -1.91 6.89 1.45
N TYR A 50 -1.21 7.21 2.53
CA TYR A 50 -0.15 6.36 3.09
C TYR A 50 -0.70 5.03 3.61
N SER A 51 -1.84 5.05 4.31
CA SER A 51 -2.47 3.81 4.82
C SER A 51 -2.89 2.88 3.69
N LEU A 52 -3.34 3.47 2.58
CA LEU A 52 -3.72 2.77 1.36
C LEU A 52 -2.51 2.18 0.64
N LEU A 53 -1.42 2.95 0.52
CA LEU A 53 -0.15 2.45 0.01
C LEU A 53 0.33 1.25 0.84
N LYS A 54 0.34 1.37 2.17
CA LYS A 54 0.76 0.30 3.08
C LYS A 54 -0.08 -0.96 2.93
N ALA A 55 -1.40 -0.80 2.73
CA ALA A 55 -2.30 -1.94 2.53
C ALA A 55 -1.95 -2.70 1.24
N ARG A 56 -1.68 -1.98 0.15
CA ARG A 56 -1.30 -2.57 -1.14
C ARG A 56 0.08 -3.21 -1.13
N ILE A 57 1.06 -2.55 -0.52
CA ILE A 57 2.40 -3.15 -0.32
C ILE A 57 2.30 -4.42 0.52
N ASN A 58 1.44 -4.46 1.54
CA ASN A 58 1.20 -5.67 2.32
C ASN A 58 0.56 -6.80 1.49
N GLU A 59 -0.26 -6.49 0.47
CA GLU A 59 -0.78 -7.52 -0.43
C GLU A 59 0.26 -8.04 -1.41
N GLU A 60 1.00 -7.15 -2.07
CA GLU A 60 2.12 -7.56 -2.92
C GLU A 60 3.14 -8.39 -2.12
N GLY A 61 3.42 -8.00 -0.87
CA GLY A 61 4.23 -8.78 0.06
C GLY A 61 3.68 -10.18 0.28
N ARG A 62 2.37 -10.34 0.48
CA ARG A 62 1.75 -11.68 0.63
C ARG A 62 1.91 -12.54 -0.63
N LEU A 63 1.83 -11.97 -1.83
CA LEU A 63 2.02 -12.71 -3.08
C LEU A 63 3.42 -13.34 -3.18
N ILE A 64 4.42 -12.72 -2.56
CA ILE A 64 5.81 -13.20 -2.54
C ILE A 64 6.27 -13.66 -1.16
N ASN A 65 5.34 -14.00 -0.26
CA ASN A 65 5.58 -14.52 1.09
C ASN A 65 6.41 -13.59 2.02
N ILE A 66 6.30 -12.28 1.84
CA ILE A 66 6.79 -11.24 2.76
C ILE A 66 5.63 -10.77 3.65
N ILE A 67 5.54 -11.35 4.85
CA ILE A 67 4.52 -11.04 5.86
C ILE A 67 5.06 -10.25 7.07
N ASP A 68 6.37 -10.02 7.08
CA ASP A 68 7.06 -9.35 8.17
C ASP A 68 6.63 -7.87 8.25
N ARG A 69 6.04 -7.48 9.39
CA ARG A 69 5.50 -6.13 9.59
C ARG A 69 6.58 -5.06 9.57
N PHE A 70 7.80 -5.39 10.01
CA PHE A 70 8.93 -4.46 9.99
C PHE A 70 9.37 -4.22 8.55
N VAL A 71 9.56 -5.30 7.78
CA VAL A 71 9.95 -5.22 6.35
C VAL A 71 8.92 -4.44 5.54
N ILE A 72 7.63 -4.74 5.73
CA ILE A 72 6.52 -4.02 5.07
C ILE A 72 6.52 -2.54 5.45
N GLY A 73 6.69 -2.22 6.74
CA GLY A 73 6.71 -0.85 7.24
C GLY A 73 7.83 -0.03 6.63
N GLN A 74 9.07 -0.52 6.73
CA GLN A 74 10.25 0.16 6.19
C GLN A 74 10.18 0.32 4.68
N SER A 75 9.77 -0.73 3.96
CA SER A 75 9.63 -0.67 2.50
C SER A 75 8.54 0.34 2.09
N THR A 76 7.44 0.41 2.84
CA THR A 76 6.39 1.42 2.61
C THR A 76 6.93 2.84 2.78
N ASP A 77 7.72 3.09 3.81
CA ASP A 77 8.31 4.42 4.05
C ASP A 77 9.28 4.84 2.94
N ILE A 78 10.09 3.90 2.46
CA ILE A 78 11.02 4.12 1.35
C ILE A 78 10.25 4.45 0.06
N ILE A 79 9.26 3.62 -0.30
CA ILE A 79 8.43 3.85 -1.49
C ILE A 79 7.66 5.18 -1.36
N TRP A 80 7.04 5.47 -0.22
CA TRP A 80 6.32 6.72 -0.01
C TRP A 80 7.20 7.95 -0.21
N LYS A 81 8.46 7.90 0.22
CA LYS A 81 9.42 9.00 0.01
C LYS A 81 9.82 9.13 -1.46
N SER A 82 9.92 8.04 -2.21
CA SER A 82 10.27 8.07 -3.64
C SER A 82 9.12 8.50 -4.55
N LEU A 83 7.86 8.39 -4.12
CA LEU A 83 6.72 8.80 -4.92
C LEU A 83 6.69 10.31 -5.19
N THR A 84 6.42 10.66 -6.44
CA THR A 84 6.17 12.01 -6.90
C THR A 84 4.88 12.61 -6.29
N PRO A 85 4.73 13.94 -6.29
CA PRO A 85 3.48 14.57 -5.85
C PRO A 85 2.25 14.08 -6.63
N ALA A 86 2.38 13.80 -7.93
CA ALA A 86 1.30 13.29 -8.76
C ALA A 86 0.84 11.89 -8.33
N GLU A 87 1.78 10.97 -8.07
CA GLU A 87 1.45 9.62 -7.59
C GLU A 87 0.81 9.63 -6.20
N LYS A 88 1.30 10.50 -5.31
CA LYS A 88 0.67 10.76 -4.00
C LYS A 88 -0.74 11.32 -4.15
N SER A 89 -0.97 12.19 -5.13
CA SER A 89 -2.30 12.74 -5.44
C SER A 89 -3.26 11.66 -5.93
N THR A 90 -2.81 10.73 -6.77
CA THR A 90 -3.58 9.54 -7.18
C THR A 90 -4.03 8.73 -5.97
N LEU A 91 -3.09 8.41 -5.06
CA LEU A 91 -3.42 7.68 -3.82
C LEU A 91 -4.36 8.46 -2.90
N THR A 92 -4.26 9.79 -2.88
CA THR A 92 -5.11 10.66 -2.06
C THR A 92 -6.53 10.70 -2.59
N THR A 93 -6.69 10.94 -3.89
CA THR A 93 -7.98 10.86 -4.60
C THR A 93 -8.63 9.52 -4.34
N PHE A 94 -7.83 8.46 -4.41
CA PHE A 94 -8.32 7.12 -4.20
C PHE A 94 -8.73 6.83 -2.75
N ALA A 95 -7.95 7.29 -1.76
CA ALA A 95 -8.34 7.22 -0.36
C ALA A 95 -9.64 7.98 -0.09
N SER A 96 -9.90 9.09 -0.79
CA SER A 96 -11.18 9.81 -0.75
C SER A 96 -12.33 9.00 -1.35
N GLN A 97 -12.13 8.37 -2.52
CA GLN A 97 -13.13 7.50 -3.14
C GLN A 97 -13.49 6.29 -2.28
N VAL A 98 -12.50 5.69 -1.62
CA VAL A 98 -12.77 4.59 -0.69
C VAL A 98 -13.57 5.12 0.50
N ARG A 99 -13.16 6.24 1.12
CA ARG A 99 -13.89 6.88 2.23
C ARG A 99 -15.34 7.18 1.89
N SER A 100 -15.63 7.69 0.68
CA SER A 100 -17.01 7.99 0.26
C SER A 100 -17.87 6.73 0.11
N ARG A 101 -17.27 5.55 -0.11
CA ARG A 101 -17.99 4.27 -0.15
C ARG A 101 -18.26 3.68 1.25
N ILE A 102 -17.52 4.09 2.28
CA ILE A 102 -17.72 3.67 3.68
C ILE A 102 -18.74 4.56 4.39
N ALA A 103 -18.87 5.82 3.98
CA ALA A 103 -19.72 6.81 4.64
C ALA A 103 -21.24 6.60 4.39
N ILE A 104 -21.66 5.37 4.09
CA ILE A 104 -23.06 4.93 3.93
C ILE A 104 -23.46 4.16 5.18
#